data_AF-A0AAV3U6W9-F1
#
_entry.id   AF-A0AAV3U6W9-F1
#
_cell.length_a   1.000
_cell.length_b   1.000
_cell.length_c   1.000
_cell.angle_alpha   90.00
_cell.angle_beta   90.00
_cell.angle_gamma   90.00
#
_symmetry.space_group_name_H-M   'P 1'
#
loop_
_entity.id
_entity.type
_entity.pdbx_description
1 polymer ?
#
loop_
_entity_poly.entity_id
_entity_poly.type
_entity_poly.pdbx_seq_one_letter_code
_entity_poly.pdbx_strand_id
1 'polypeptide(L)'
;MTIFLAIVVVGLGTYASRAVFILLFANRKIPHTLQSALQYVAPATLSALIVTVLVDDNGQFAVGLAEMTGLGLGALVAYFTRNHLYTLVVAMGSFLTLNALL
;
A
#
# COMPACT_ATOMS: atom_id res chain seq x y z
N MET A 1 -15.26 -8.31 -27.11
CA MET A 1 -16.19 -9.18 -26.35
C MET A 1 -15.53 -9.90 -25.17
N THR A 2 -14.20 -9.95 -25.06
CA THR A 2 -13.45 -10.58 -23.96
C THR A 2 -13.22 -9.66 -22.75
N ILE A 3 -12.98 -8.36 -22.97
CA ILE A 3 -12.74 -7.39 -21.88
C ILE A 3 -13.96 -7.24 -20.97
N PHE A 4 -15.17 -7.20 -21.54
CA PHE A 4 -16.40 -7.12 -20.75
C PHE A 4 -16.56 -8.33 -19.82
N LEU A 5 -16.26 -9.54 -20.32
CA LEU A 5 -16.28 -10.76 -19.50
C LEU A 5 -15.21 -10.72 -18.42
N ALA A 6 -14.00 -10.23 -18.73
CA ALA A 6 -12.93 -10.05 -17.75
C ALA A 6 -13.33 -9.08 -16.62
N ILE A 7 -13.94 -7.94 -16.96
CA ILE A 7 -14.44 -6.97 -15.97
C ILE A 7 -15.50 -7.61 -15.08
N VAL A 8 -16.45 -8.34 -15.66
CA VAL A 8 -17.50 -9.02 -14.89
C VAL A 8 -16.90 -10.06 -13.95
N VAL A 9 -15.96 -10.88 -14.40
CA VAL A 9 -15.29 -11.90 -13.58
C VAL A 9 -14.47 -11.28 -12.45
N VAL A 10 -13.66 -10.26 -12.75
CA VAL A 10 -12.85 -9.55 -11.73
C VAL A 10 -13.75 -8.82 -10.73
N GLY A 11 -14.84 -8.20 -11.20
CA GLY A 11 -15.83 -7.54 -10.35
C GLY A 11 -16.51 -8.52 -9.40
N LEU A 12 -17.01 -9.65 -9.93
CA LEU A 12 -17.60 -10.72 -9.12
C LEU A 12 -16.60 -11.32 -8.15
N GLY A 13 -15.37 -11.59 -8.58
CA GLY A 13 -14.30 -12.11 -7.70
C GLY A 13 -13.97 -11.13 -6.57
N THR A 14 -13.89 -9.84 -6.87
CA THR A 14 -13.62 -8.79 -5.87
C THR A 14 -14.79 -8.65 -4.89
N TYR A 15 -16.03 -8.72 -5.38
CA TYR A 15 -17.22 -8.68 -4.52
C TYR A 15 -17.32 -9.92 -3.65
N ALA A 16 -17.09 -11.11 -4.22
CA ALA A 16 -17.12 -12.37 -3.51
C ALA A 16 -16.06 -12.44 -2.41
N SER A 17 -14.84 -11.95 -2.66
CA SER A 17 -13.79 -11.92 -1.62
C SER A 17 -14.21 -11.11 -0.40
N ARG A 18 -14.87 -9.96 -0.60
CA ARG A 18 -15.43 -9.14 0.48
C ARG A 18 -16.63 -9.83 1.15
N ALA A 19 -17.55 -10.37 0.34
CA ALA A 19 -18.79 -10.99 0.81
C ALA A 19 -18.55 -12.25 1.64
N VAL A 20 -17.54 -13.06 1.29
CA VAL A 20 -17.19 -14.28 2.05
C VAL A 20 -16.85 -13.93 3.50
N PHE A 21 -16.02 -12.91 3.74
CA PHE A 21 -15.71 -12.50 5.12
C PHE A 21 -16.94 -11.95 5.85
N ILE A 22 -17.76 -11.13 5.20
CA ILE A 22 -18.95 -10.55 5.83
C ILE A 22 -19.98 -11.63 6.17
N LEU A 23 -20.29 -12.54 5.24
CA LEU A 23 -21.29 -13.59 5.42
C LEU A 23 -20.82 -14.67 6.42
N LEU A 24 -19.53 -15.03 6.40
CA LEU A 24 -18.98 -16.04 7.31
C LEU A 24 -18.94 -15.53 8.77
N PHE A 25 -18.75 -14.23 8.98
CA PHE A 25 -18.68 -13.60 10.31
C PHE A 25 -19.97 -12.90 10.75
N ALA A 26 -21.02 -12.86 9.93
CA ALA A 26 -22.28 -12.18 10.24
C ALA A 26 -22.97 -12.70 11.52
N ASN A 27 -22.81 -13.99 11.86
CA ASN A 27 -23.46 -14.63 13.00
C ASN A 27 -22.48 -15.16 14.07
N ARG A 28 -21.18 -14.85 13.97
CA ARG A 28 -20.17 -15.30 14.95
C ARG A 28 -19.41 -14.12 15.52
N LYS A 29 -19.18 -14.15 16.85
CA LYS A 29 -18.27 -13.21 17.50
C LYS A 29 -16.87 -13.37 16.90
N ILE A 30 -16.35 -12.29 16.33
CA ILE A 30 -14.99 -12.24 15.78
C ILE A 30 -14.00 -12.44 16.94
N PRO A 31 -13.06 -13.41 16.86
CA PRO A 31 -12.06 -13.58 17.90
C PRO A 31 -11.14 -12.36 17.94
N HIS A 32 -10.71 -11.95 19.14
CA HIS A 32 -9.91 -10.74 19.36
C HIS A 32 -8.67 -10.66 18.45
N THR A 33 -8.02 -11.81 18.19
CA THR A 33 -6.86 -11.90 17.30
C THR A 33 -7.17 -11.48 15.86
N LEU A 34 -8.34 -11.85 15.31
CA LEU A 34 -8.75 -11.43 13.96
C LEU A 34 -9.04 -9.93 13.92
N GLN A 35 -9.71 -9.40 14.94
CA GLN A 35 -10.01 -7.97 15.00
C GLN A 35 -8.73 -7.13 15.06
N SER A 36 -7.76 -7.57 15.87
CA SER A 36 -6.42 -6.97 15.92
C SER A 36 -5.62 -7.13 14.63
N ALA A 37 -5.85 -8.17 13.82
CA ALA A 37 -5.24 -8.27 12.50
C ALA A 37 -5.92 -7.35 11.48
N LEU A 38 -7.25 -7.22 11.53
CA LEU A 38 -8.04 -6.39 10.62
C LEU A 38 -7.68 -4.91 10.70
N GLN A 39 -7.37 -4.38 11.89
CA GLN A 39 -6.88 -3.00 12.05
C GLN A 39 -5.55 -2.72 11.33
N TYR A 40 -4.72 -3.75 11.09
CA TYR A 40 -3.44 -3.61 10.38
C TYR A 40 -3.55 -3.84 8.87
N VAL A 41 -4.73 -4.21 8.35
CA VAL A 41 -4.90 -4.44 6.91
C VAL A 41 -4.60 -3.16 6.12
N ALA A 42 -5.15 -2.02 6.54
CA ALA A 42 -4.92 -0.75 5.85
C ALA A 42 -3.42 -0.38 5.78
N PRO A 43 -2.67 -0.28 6.89
CA PRO A 43 -1.24 0.02 6.83
C PRO A 43 -0.44 -1.07 6.09
N ALA A 44 -0.79 -2.35 6.23
CA ALA A 44 -0.10 -3.44 5.51
C ALA A 44 -0.29 -3.33 3.99
N THR A 45 -1.51 -3.00 3.53
CA THR A 45 -1.78 -2.79 2.10
C THR A 45 -1.04 -1.58 1.55
N LEU A 46 -0.94 -0.48 2.30
CA LEU A 46 -0.14 0.68 1.89
C LEU A 46 1.35 0.32 1.80
N SER A 47 1.88 -0.43 2.75
CA SER A 47 3.26 -0.92 2.69
C SER A 47 3.50 -1.83 1.49
N ALA A 48 2.57 -2.75 1.19
CA ALA A 48 2.67 -3.61 0.01
C ALA A 48 2.64 -2.78 -1.29
N LEU A 49 1.79 -1.75 -1.35
CA LEU A 49 1.68 -0.86 -2.52
C LEU A 49 3.00 -0.12 -2.78
N ILE A 50 3.65 0.37 -1.74
CA ILE A 50 4.98 1.00 -1.85
C ILE A 50 6.00 0.00 -2.41
N VAL A 51 5.98 -1.25 -1.94
CA VAL A 51 6.87 -2.29 -2.47
C VAL A 51 6.60 -2.58 -3.95
N THR A 52 5.34 -2.65 -4.37
CA THR A 52 5.00 -2.86 -5.79
C THR A 52 5.38 -1.69 -6.69
N VAL A 53 5.49 -0.48 -6.14
CA VAL A 53 5.99 0.68 -6.89
C VAL A 53 7.52 0.63 -7.03
N LEU A 54 8.22 0.04 -6.05
CA LEU A 54 9.68 -0.10 -6.05
C LEU A 54 10.21 -1.25 -6.90
N VAL A 55 9.35 -2.22 -7.23
CA VAL A 55 9.69 -3.41 -7.99
C VAL A 55 9.18 -3.22 -9.40
N ASP A 56 10.08 -3.27 -10.38
CA ASP A 56 9.74 -3.18 -11.79
C ASP A 56 9.03 -4.46 -12.28
N ASP A 57 8.37 -4.41 -13.44
CA ASP A 57 7.61 -5.54 -14.02
C ASP A 57 8.47 -6.81 -14.22
N ASN A 58 9.80 -6.64 -14.30
CA ASN A 58 10.77 -7.73 -14.41
C ASN A 58 11.23 -8.32 -13.06
N GLY A 59 10.64 -7.87 -11.93
CA GLY A 59 11.05 -8.29 -10.59
C GLY A 59 12.41 -7.74 -10.16
N GLN A 60 12.94 -6.76 -10.89
CA GLN A 60 14.18 -6.07 -10.56
C GLN A 60 13.86 -4.87 -9.67
N PHE A 61 14.71 -4.62 -8.68
CA PHE A 61 14.67 -3.40 -7.90
C PHE A 61 15.25 -2.27 -8.76
N ALA A 62 14.40 -1.63 -9.56
CA ALA A 62 14.74 -0.42 -10.31
C ALA A 62 14.67 0.81 -9.39
N VAL A 63 15.17 0.69 -8.16
CA VAL A 63 15.06 1.76 -7.17
C VAL A 63 16.13 2.79 -7.47
N GLY A 64 15.72 3.96 -7.94
CA GLY A 64 16.62 5.08 -8.18
C GLY A 64 17.18 5.66 -6.88
N LEU A 65 18.30 6.38 -6.94
CA LEU A 65 18.84 7.13 -5.80
C LEU A 65 17.78 8.13 -5.24
N ALA A 66 16.92 8.66 -6.10
CA ALA A 66 15.80 9.53 -5.73
C ALA A 66 14.75 8.83 -4.84
N GLU A 67 14.40 7.58 -5.15
CA GLU A 67 13.40 6.82 -4.39
C GLU A 67 13.96 6.32 -3.06
N MET A 68 15.22 5.86 -3.03
CA MET A 68 15.87 5.46 -1.78
C MET A 68 15.97 6.63 -0.80
N THR A 69 16.31 7.83 -1.28
CA THR A 69 16.41 9.02 -0.42
C THR A 69 15.04 9.49 0.06
N GLY A 70 14.02 9.51 -0.82
CA GLY A 70 12.64 9.84 -0.45
C GLY A 70 12.07 8.90 0.61
N LEU A 71 12.26 7.58 0.45
CA LEU A 71 11.81 6.57 1.41
C LEU A 71 12.60 6.63 2.71
N GLY A 72 13.93 6.76 2.64
CA GLY A 72 14.79 6.82 3.82
C GLY A 72 14.53 8.06 4.67
N LEU A 73 14.45 9.24 4.05
CA LEU A 73 14.15 10.49 4.74
C LEU A 73 12.70 10.50 5.23
N GLY A 74 11.76 9.99 4.45
CA GLY A 74 10.37 9.80 4.88
C GLY A 74 10.28 8.93 6.13
N ALA A 75 10.96 7.78 6.17
CA ALA A 75 10.99 6.89 7.33
C ALA A 75 11.64 7.56 8.56
N LEU A 76 12.75 8.28 8.38
CA LEU A 76 13.42 9.01 9.45
C LEU A 76 12.52 10.10 10.05
N VAL A 77 11.91 10.94 9.20
CA VAL A 77 11.01 12.01 9.65
C VAL A 77 9.74 11.43 10.28
N ALA A 78 9.25 10.30 9.78
CA ALA A 78 8.08 9.61 10.36
C ALA A 78 8.36 9.21 11.81
N TYR A 79 9.55 8.66 12.02
CA TYR A 79 9.99 8.18 13.32
C TYR A 79 10.18 9.33 14.32
N PHE A 80 10.78 10.45 13.90
CA PHE A 80 11.10 11.57 14.79
C PHE A 80 9.93 12.53 15.02
N THR A 81 9.18 12.90 13.98
CA THR A 81 8.20 13.99 14.10
C THR A 81 6.81 13.49 14.50
N ARG A 82 6.50 12.20 14.31
CA ARG A 82 5.14 11.62 14.48
C ARG A 82 4.01 12.41 13.77
N ASN A 83 4.36 13.36 12.90
CA ASN A 83 3.44 14.26 12.22
C ASN A 83 3.47 13.96 10.72
N HIS A 84 2.34 13.48 10.20
CA HIS A 84 2.18 13.03 8.83
C HIS A 84 2.44 14.13 7.78
N LEU A 85 2.14 15.39 8.09
CA LEU A 85 2.39 16.49 7.15
C LEU A 85 3.89 16.71 6.91
N TYR A 86 4.71 16.75 7.97
CA TYR A 86 6.15 16.95 7.82
C TYR A 86 6.80 15.78 7.08
N THR A 87 6.32 14.57 7.32
CA THR A 87 6.78 13.38 6.60
C THR A 87 6.55 13.50 5.11
N LEU A 88 5.33 13.88 4.73
CA LEU A 88 4.93 14.00 3.34
C LEU A 88 5.70 15.11 2.63
N VAL A 89 5.84 16.28 3.27
CA VAL A 89 6.58 17.41 2.70
C VAL A 89 8.07 17.08 2.51
N VAL A 90 8.72 16.45 3.49
CA VAL A 90 10.14 16.10 3.38
C VAL A 90 10.38 14.97 2.38
N ALA A 91 9.54 13.92 2.40
CA ALA A 91 9.65 12.80 1.45
C ALA A 91 9.42 13.26 0.01
N MET A 92 8.32 14.01 -0.25
CA MET A 92 8.07 14.54 -1.59
C MET A 92 9.14 15.56 -1.99
N GLY A 93 9.56 16.44 -1.08
CA GLY A 93 10.57 17.45 -1.37
C GLY A 93 11.91 16.84 -1.77
N SER A 94 12.37 15.82 -1.04
CA SER A 94 13.62 15.10 -1.38
C SER A 94 13.52 14.29 -2.66
N PHE A 95 12.38 13.63 -2.89
CA PHE A 95 12.13 12.92 -4.15
C PHE A 95 12.14 13.88 -5.35
N LEU A 96 11.41 15.00 -5.26
CA LEU A 96 11.31 16.00 -6.33
C LEU A 96 12.66 16.66 -6.64
N THR A 97 13.46 17.00 -5.62
CA THR A 97 14.76 17.63 -5.84
C THR A 97 15.75 16.69 -6.48
N LEU A 98 15.81 15.41 -6.07
CA LEU A 98 16.70 14.44 -6.73
C LEU A 98 16.20 14.05 -8.13
N ASN A 99 14.90 13.88 -8.32
CA ASN A 99 14.33 13.58 -9.63
C ASN A 99 14.47 14.74 -10.63
N ALA A 100 14.54 15.98 -10.16
CA ALA A 100 14.81 17.13 -11.01
C ALA A 100 16.30 17.30 -11.37
N LEU A 101 17.21 16.67 -10.61
CA LEU A 101 18.65 16.79 -10.78
C LEU A 101 19.28 15.65 -11.60
N LEU A 102 18.60 14.50 -11.67
CA LEU A 102 18.97 13.29 -12.43
C LEU A 102 18.21 13.23 -13.75
#